data_AF-A0A1D4NX29-F1
#
_entry.id   AF-A0A1D4NX29-F1
#
_cell.length_a   1.000
_cell.length_b   1.000
_cell.length_c   1.000
_cell.angle_alpha   90.00
_cell.angle_beta   90.00
_cell.angle_gamma   90.00
#
_symmetry.space_group_name_H-M   'P 1'
#
loop_
_entity.id
_entity.type
_entity.pdbx_description
1 polymer ?
#
loop_
_entity_poly.entity_id
_entity_poly.type
_entity_poly.pdbx_seq_one_letter_code
_entity_poly.pdbx_strand_id
1 'polypeptide(L)' 'MTGALSKVENFYLRDERNEEMVRHARTQEVKNLYDEINTDEMEKLVGANYVKLFTDVDFTDDEVVSIFVFDKSIE' A
#
# COMPACT_ATOMS: atom_id res chain seq x y z
N MET A 1 17.59 -0.27 -9.27
CA MET A 1 16.37 -1.08 -9.08
C MET A 1 15.52 -0.28 -8.13
N THR A 2 14.56 0.45 -8.68
CA THR A 2 13.71 1.43 -8.01
C THR A 2 12.31 1.11 -8.51
N GLY A 3 11.58 0.35 -7.73
CA GLY A 3 10.26 -0.18 -8.00
C GLY A 3 9.69 -0.75 -6.71
N ALA A 4 8.37 -0.81 -6.61
CA ALA A 4 7.68 -1.20 -5.38
C ALA A 4 7.75 -2.71 -5.09
N LEU A 5 8.04 -3.53 -6.11
CA LEU A 5 8.11 -4.98 -6.03
C LEU A 5 9.49 -5.47 -5.61
N SER A 6 9.52 -6.41 -4.67
CA SER A 6 10.74 -7.11 -4.29
C SER A 6 11.23 -8.04 -5.41
N LYS A 7 12.49 -8.46 -5.32
CA LYS A 7 13.05 -9.47 -6.25
C LYS A 7 12.31 -10.81 -6.21
N VAL A 8 11.73 -11.16 -5.06
CA VAL A 8 10.98 -12.40 -4.86
C VAL A 8 9.62 -12.31 -5.57
N GLU A 9 8.94 -11.18 -5.45
CA GLU A 9 7.65 -10.98 -6.13
C GLU A 9 7.83 -10.89 -7.65
N ASN A 10 8.86 -10.18 -8.10
CA ASN A 10 9.26 -10.18 -9.51
C ASN A 10 9.59 -11.59 -10.04
N PHE A 11 10.07 -12.50 -9.19
CA PHE A 11 10.28 -13.90 -9.57
C PHE A 11 8.96 -14.66 -9.72
N TYR A 12 8.02 -14.48 -8.79
CA TYR A 12 6.70 -15.13 -8.85
C TYR A 12 5.85 -14.63 -10.01
N LEU A 13 5.91 -13.34 -10.33
CA LEU A 13 5.17 -12.70 -11.43
C LEU A 13 5.63 -13.14 -12.83
N ARG A 14 6.69 -13.94 -12.94
CA ARG A 14 7.07 -14.61 -14.22
C ARG A 14 6.06 -15.65 -14.67
N ASP A 15 5.16 -16.07 -13.79
CA ASP A 15 4.08 -17.01 -14.06
C ASP A 15 2.75 -16.34 -13.70
N GLU A 16 1.93 -16.07 -14.72
CA GLU A 16 0.65 -15.34 -14.61
C GLU A 16 -0.30 -15.94 -13.57
N ARG A 17 -0.19 -17.25 -13.30
CA ARG A 17 -1.03 -17.94 -12.29
C ARG A 17 -0.77 -17.44 -10.88
N ASN A 18 0.37 -16.83 -10.62
CA ASN A 18 0.74 -16.30 -9.31
C ASN A 18 0.31 -14.84 -9.12
N GLU A 19 -0.14 -14.16 -10.18
CA GLU A 19 -0.45 -12.74 -10.12
C GLU A 19 -1.56 -12.43 -9.10
N GLU A 20 -2.65 -13.21 -9.13
CA GLU A 20 -3.78 -13.03 -8.20
C GLU A 20 -3.36 -13.25 -6.74
N MET A 21 -2.49 -14.23 -6.49
CA MET A 21 -1.92 -14.49 -5.16
C MET A 21 -1.07 -13.31 -4.68
N VAL A 22 -0.17 -12.79 -5.52
CA VAL A 22 0.69 -11.64 -5.17
C VAL A 22 -0.15 -10.38 -4.95
N ARG A 23 -1.17 -10.15 -5.77
CA ARG A 23 -2.13 -9.05 -5.62
C ARG A 23 -2.89 -9.13 -4.30
N HIS A 24 -3.38 -10.32 -3.96
CA HIS A 24 -4.10 -10.56 -2.71
C HIS A 24 -3.18 -10.32 -1.51
N ALA A 25 -1.99 -10.91 -1.53
CA ALA A 25 -0.99 -10.73 -0.48
C ALA A 25 -0.66 -9.24 -0.28
N ARG A 26 -0.37 -8.49 -1.35
CA ARG A 26 -0.11 -7.04 -1.24
C ARG A 26 -1.31 -6.27 -0.68
N THR A 27 -2.51 -6.55 -1.15
CA THR A 27 -3.71 -5.82 -0.68
C THR A 27 -3.97 -6.07 0.81
N GLN A 28 -3.77 -7.29 1.29
CA GLN A 28 -4.05 -7.66 2.68
C GLN A 28 -2.90 -7.29 3.61
N GLU A 29 -1.66 -7.63 3.24
CA GLU A 29 -0.47 -7.38 4.05
C GLU A 29 -0.19 -5.88 4.18
N VAL A 30 -0.39 -5.09 3.12
CA VAL A 30 -0.24 -3.64 3.22
C VAL A 30 -1.26 -3.06 4.21
N LYS A 31 -2.53 -3.48 4.15
CA LYS A 31 -3.54 -3.02 5.12
C LYS A 31 -3.16 -3.39 6.56
N ASN A 32 -2.74 -4.63 6.79
CA ASN A 32 -2.29 -5.07 8.11
C ASN A 32 -1.08 -4.26 8.60
N LEU A 33 -0.11 -3.98 7.72
CA LEU A 33 1.07 -3.18 8.05
C LEU A 33 0.68 -1.75 8.45
N TYR A 34 -0.32 -1.16 7.80
CA TYR A 34 -0.82 0.17 8.14
C TYR A 34 -1.70 0.18 9.40
N ASP A 35 -2.37 -0.91 9.74
CA ASP A 35 -3.08 -1.04 11.01
C ASP A 35 -2.10 -1.11 12.21
N GLU A 36 -0.86 -1.58 11.98
CA GLU A 36 0.21 -1.59 12.99
C GLU A 36 0.99 -0.27 13.07
N ILE A 37 0.86 0.61 12.08
CA ILE A 37 1.52 1.91 12.08
C ILE A 37 0.85 2.81 13.11
N ASN A 38 1.67 3.42 13.97
CA ASN A 38 1.18 4.43 14.90
C ASN A 38 0.75 5.69 14.11
N THR A 39 -0.56 5.89 13.99
CA THR A 39 -1.15 7.01 13.26
C THR A 39 -1.00 8.34 14.00
N ASP A 40 -0.69 8.34 15.32
CA ASP A 40 -0.63 9.54 16.14
C ASP A 40 0.35 10.59 15.58
N GLU A 41 1.49 10.16 15.03
CA GLU A 41 2.50 11.08 14.50
C GLU A 41 2.01 11.74 13.20
N MET A 42 1.39 10.94 12.31
CA MET A 42 0.79 11.42 11.07
C MET A 42 -0.39 12.36 11.35
N GLU A 43 -1.27 11.99 12.27
CA GLU A 43 -2.43 12.79 12.65
C GLU A 43 -2.01 14.12 13.29
N LYS A 44 -0.96 14.13 14.12
CA LYS A 44 -0.41 15.37 14.69
C LYS A 44 0.22 16.26 13.63
N LEU A 45 0.95 15.68 12.67
CA LEU A 45 1.60 16.41 11.59
C LEU A 45 0.58 17.08 10.67
N VAL A 46 -0.45 16.33 10.29
CA VAL A 46 -1.51 16.76 9.37
C VAL A 46 -2.57 17.59 10.09
N GLY A 47 -2.70 17.41 11.42
CA GLY A 47 -3.71 18.06 12.24
C GLY A 47 -5.12 17.49 12.05
N ALA A 48 -5.26 16.29 11.48
CA ALA A 48 -6.52 15.62 11.18
C ALA A 48 -6.44 14.13 11.55
N ASN A 49 -7.57 13.52 11.91
CA ASN A 49 -7.59 12.11 12.30
C ASN A 49 -7.62 11.22 11.06
N TYR A 50 -6.82 10.16 11.07
CA TYR A 50 -6.78 9.15 10.04
C TYR A 50 -8.03 8.28 10.11
N VAL A 51 -8.63 8.04 8.94
CA VAL A 51 -9.87 7.27 8.82
C VAL A 51 -9.61 5.95 8.13
N LYS A 52 -8.90 5.99 6.99
CA LYS A 52 -8.75 4.81 6.13
C LYS A 52 -7.63 4.98 5.11
N LEU A 53 -7.04 3.87 4.70
CA LEU A 53 -6.14 3.76 3.56
C LEU A 53 -6.81 3.00 2.42
N PHE A 54 -6.66 3.55 1.22
CA PHE A 54 -6.80 2.80 -0.02
C PHE A 54 -5.42 2.61 -0.64
N THR A 55 -5.16 1.42 -1.17
CA THR A 55 -3.90 1.12 -1.84
C THR A 55 -4.17 0.24 -3.05
N ASP A 56 -3.41 0.47 -4.11
CA ASP A 56 -3.42 -0.35 -5.32
C ASP A 56 -2.01 -0.44 -5.90
N VAL A 57 -1.78 -1.47 -6.73
CA VAL A 57 -0.50 -1.78 -7.34
C VAL A 57 -0.63 -2.08 -8.83
N ASP A 58 0.19 -1.40 -9.63
CA ASP A 58 0.43 -1.75 -11.02
C ASP A 58 1.70 -2.60 -11.13
N PHE A 59 1.53 -3.87 -11.48
CA PHE A 59 2.65 -4.80 -11.63
C PHE A 59 3.43 -4.62 -12.93
N THR A 60 2.83 -3.99 -13.94
CA THR A 60 3.46 -3.77 -15.24
C THR A 60 4.49 -2.67 -15.14
N ASP A 61 4.08 -1.57 -14.50
CA ASP A 61 4.92 -0.37 -14.34
C ASP A 61 5.72 -0.38 -13.02
N ASP A 62 5.50 -1.37 -12.16
CA ASP A 62 6.16 -1.53 -10.84
C ASP A 62 5.89 -0.32 -9.92
N GLU A 63 4.63 0.10 -9.88
CA GLU A 63 4.15 1.28 -9.17
C GLU A 63 3.10 0.93 -8.11
N VAL A 64 3.09 1.67 -7.00
CA VAL A 64 2.08 1.55 -5.94
C VAL A 64 1.52 2.92 -5.63
N VAL A 65 0.20 3.00 -5.53
CA VAL A 65 -0.52 4.20 -5.09
C VAL A 65 -1.16 3.94 -3.75
N SER A 66 -1.00 4.88 -2.82
CA SER A 66 -1.61 4.86 -1.50
C SER A 66 -2.32 6.19 -1.26
N ILE A 67 -3.60 6.11 -0.89
CA ILE A 67 -4.47 7.26 -0.60
C ILE A 67 -4.88 7.20 0.87
N PHE A 68 -4.43 8.17 1.64
CA PHE A 68 -4.79 8.35 3.04
C PHE A 68 -6.03 9.25 3.13
N VAL A 69 -7.05 8.77 3.82
CA VAL A 69 -8.28 9.52 4.08
C VAL A 69 -8.26 10.03 5.51
N PHE A 70 -8.49 11.32 5.66
CA PHE A 70 -8.60 12.00 6.95
C PHE A 70 -10.04 12.46 7.20
N ASP A 71 -10.37 12.70 8.46
CA ASP A 71 -11.70 13.08 8.92
C ASP A 71 -12.14 14.49 8.51
N LYS A 72 -11.19 15.31 8.04
CA LYS A 72 -11.42 16.66 7.53
C LYS A 72 -10.44 17.02 6.41
N SER A 73 -10.77 18.09 5.69
CA SER A 73 -9.89 18.65 4.67
C SER A 73 -8.58 19.15 5.27
N ILE A 74 -7.51 18.92 4.53
CA ILE A 74 -6.13 19.31 4.86
C ILE A 74 -5.70 20.36 3.84
N GLU A 75 -6.15 21.60 4.05
CA GLU A 75 -5.71 22.77 3.24
C GLU A 75 -4.41 23.38 3.79
#